data_AF-F0GKB1-F1
#
_entry.id   AF-F0GKB1-F1
#
_cell.length_a   1.000
_cell.length_b   1.000
_cell.length_c   1.000
_cell.angle_alpha   90.00
_cell.angle_beta   90.00
_cell.angle_gamma   90.00
#
_symmetry.space_group_name_H-M   'P 1'
#
loop_
_entity.id
_entity.type
_entity.pdbx_description
1 polymer ?
#
loop_
_entity_poly.entity_id
_entity_poly.type
_entity_poly.pdbx_seq_one_letter_code
_entity_poly.pdbx_strand_id
1 'polypeptide(L)'
;MNDRNGMRIASAKALVIQAMTRPGVYDESLREARALLEAALADDPRDVAILTCLGAVLCDLHLRADARACLTRAIELGSTDRNTFFNLFVAMLDHSTMEEARAVLARGTALDADPATWEAYFDPHAM
;
A
#
# COMPACT_ATOMS: atom_id res chain seq x y z
N MET A 1 -15.29 1.65 9.24
CA MET A 1 -14.61 2.90 8.85
C MET A 1 -15.39 4.08 9.43
N ASN A 2 -14.83 4.82 10.39
CA ASN A 2 -15.43 6.10 10.81
C ASN A 2 -15.22 7.13 9.68
N ASP A 3 -16.17 8.05 9.46
CA ASP A 3 -16.22 8.96 8.28
C ASP A 3 -14.90 9.71 8.02
N ARG A 4 -14.17 10.01 9.11
CA ARG A 4 -12.85 10.67 9.06
C ARG A 4 -11.76 9.82 8.40
N ASN A 5 -11.68 8.53 8.70
CA ASN A 5 -10.64 7.65 8.17
C ASN A 5 -10.88 7.36 6.70
N GLY A 6 -12.14 7.17 6.29
CA GLY A 6 -12.52 7.07 4.88
C GLY A 6 -12.11 8.32 4.08
N MET A 7 -12.32 9.51 4.65
CA MET A 7 -11.89 10.76 4.01
C MET A 7 -10.37 10.87 3.88
N ARG A 8 -9.60 10.47 4.91
CA ARG A 8 -8.13 10.45 4.84
C ARG A 8 -7.60 9.49 3.78
N ILE A 9 -8.18 8.30 3.65
CA ILE A 9 -7.83 7.35 2.58
C ILE A 9 -8.12 7.96 1.20
N ALA A 10 -9.30 8.57 1.02
CA ALA A 10 -9.66 9.20 -0.26
C ALA A 10 -8.71 10.36 -0.61
N SER A 11 -8.35 11.21 0.34
CA SER A 11 -7.37 12.29 0.16
C SER A 11 -5.97 11.75 -0.16
N ALA A 12 -5.52 10.71 0.54
CA ALA A 12 -4.24 10.06 0.26
C ALA A 12 -4.21 9.46 -1.17
N LYS A 13 -5.30 8.80 -1.60
CA LYS A 13 -5.43 8.26 -2.95
C LYS A 13 -5.34 9.36 -4.02
N ALA A 14 -5.96 10.52 -3.77
CA ALA A 14 -5.87 11.67 -4.68
C ALA A 14 -4.43 12.22 -4.79
N LEU A 15 -3.69 12.27 -3.68
CA LEU A 15 -2.29 12.67 -3.66
C LEU A 15 -1.40 11.69 -4.42
N VAL A 16 -1.64 10.37 -4.28
CA VAL A 16 -0.93 9.35 -5.08
C VAL A 16 -1.18 9.57 -6.57
N ILE A 17 -2.44 9.78 -6.99
CA ILE A 17 -2.77 10.06 -8.40
C ILE A 17 -2.08 11.34 -8.88
N GLN A 18 -2.02 12.37 -8.02
CA GLN A 18 -1.31 13.61 -8.33
C GLN A 18 0.20 13.38 -8.51
N ALA A 19 0.82 12.57 -7.65
CA ALA A 19 2.23 12.21 -7.75
C ALA A 19 2.56 11.61 -9.12
N MET A 20 1.71 10.68 -9.59
CA MET A 20 1.91 9.97 -10.86
C MET A 20 1.70 10.86 -12.09
N THR A 21 0.90 11.92 -11.97
CA THR A 21 0.61 12.84 -13.10
C THR A 21 1.55 14.04 -13.15
N ARG A 22 2.28 14.33 -12.07
CA ARG A 22 3.17 15.49 -11.95
C ARG A 22 4.51 15.10 -11.31
N PRO A 23 5.52 14.76 -12.12
CA PRO A 23 6.81 14.27 -11.62
C PRO A 23 7.51 15.23 -10.65
N GLY A 24 7.31 16.54 -10.77
CA GLY A 24 7.93 17.55 -9.92
C GLY A 24 7.42 17.61 -8.47
N VAL A 25 6.31 16.93 -8.15
CA VAL A 25 5.72 16.89 -6.80
C VAL A 25 5.58 15.47 -6.26
N TYR A 26 6.23 14.48 -6.91
CA TYR A 26 6.07 13.06 -6.62
C TYR A 26 6.35 12.75 -5.15
N ASP A 27 7.57 13.01 -4.68
CA ASP A 27 7.96 12.72 -3.31
C ASP A 27 7.14 13.50 -2.26
N GLU A 28 6.78 14.75 -2.57
CA GLU A 28 6.01 15.60 -1.64
C GLU A 28 4.60 15.04 -1.46
N SER A 29 3.93 14.72 -2.56
CA SER A 29 2.57 14.18 -2.56
C SER A 29 2.52 12.82 -1.86
N LEU A 30 3.52 11.96 -2.07
CA LEU A 30 3.61 10.67 -1.39
C LEU A 30 3.89 10.81 0.11
N ARG A 31 4.74 11.76 0.52
CA ARG A 31 4.97 12.04 1.95
C ARG A 31 3.71 12.57 2.64
N GLU A 32 2.94 13.42 1.96
CA GLU A 32 1.66 13.91 2.49
C GLU A 32 0.62 12.78 2.57
N ALA A 33 0.52 11.93 1.54
CA ALA A 33 -0.34 10.75 1.54
C ALA A 33 0.00 9.81 2.71
N ARG A 34 1.30 9.56 2.94
CA ARG A 34 1.79 8.79 4.09
C ARG A 34 1.33 9.39 5.41
N ALA A 35 1.51 10.69 5.62
CA ALA A 35 1.13 11.36 6.87
C ALA A 35 -0.37 11.24 7.16
N LEU A 36 -1.22 11.36 6.13
CA LEU A 36 -2.67 11.16 6.26
C LEU A 36 -3.00 9.72 6.69
N LEU A 37 -2.34 8.73 6.10
CA LEU A 37 -2.57 7.32 6.40
C LEU A 37 -2.02 6.93 7.78
N GLU A 38 -0.88 7.47 8.21
CA GLU A 38 -0.36 7.29 9.57
C GLU A 38 -1.30 7.90 10.62
N ALA A 39 -1.86 9.08 10.35
CA ALA A 39 -2.87 9.69 11.23
C ALA A 39 -4.17 8.87 11.27
N ALA A 40 -4.58 8.29 10.13
CA ALA A 40 -5.74 7.40 10.08
C ALA A 40 -5.49 6.11 10.88
N LEU A 41 -4.28 5.55 10.77
CA LEU A 41 -3.87 4.35 11.48
C LEU A 41 -3.75 4.59 12.99
N ALA A 42 -3.33 5.79 13.42
CA ALA A 42 -3.33 6.15 14.84
C ALA A 42 -4.76 6.15 15.43
N ASP A 43 -5.76 6.55 14.64
CA ASP A 43 -7.16 6.54 15.04
C ASP A 43 -7.76 5.11 15.01
N ASP A 44 -7.33 4.26 14.07
CA ASP A 44 -7.71 2.84 14.01
C ASP A 44 -6.52 1.93 13.64
N PRO A 45 -5.74 1.45 14.63
CA PRO A 45 -4.50 0.70 14.40
C PRO A 45 -4.69 -0.69 13.78
N ARG A 46 -5.94 -1.14 13.64
CA ARG A 46 -6.26 -2.48 13.12
C ARG A 46 -7.03 -2.42 11.80
N ASP A 47 -7.23 -1.23 11.24
CA ASP A 47 -7.90 -1.10 9.96
C ASP A 47 -7.00 -1.64 8.83
N VAL A 48 -7.45 -2.74 8.24
CA VAL A 48 -6.75 -3.44 7.17
C VAL A 48 -6.60 -2.55 5.93
N ALA A 49 -7.62 -1.76 5.58
CA ALA A 49 -7.56 -0.92 4.39
C ALA A 49 -6.51 0.18 4.55
N ILE A 50 -6.40 0.78 5.75
CA ILE A 50 -5.36 1.78 6.04
C ILE A 50 -3.97 1.15 5.94
N LEU A 51 -3.76 -0.02 6.54
CA LEU A 51 -2.48 -0.73 6.47
C LEU A 51 -2.09 -1.07 5.02
N THR A 52 -3.06 -1.48 4.19
CA THR A 52 -2.84 -1.77 2.77
C THR A 52 -2.47 -0.52 1.97
N CYS A 53 -3.19 0.58 2.18
CA CYS A 53 -2.91 1.87 1.53
C CYS A 53 -1.54 2.43 1.96
N LEU A 54 -1.22 2.37 3.26
CA LEU A 54 0.06 2.82 3.79
C LEU A 54 1.20 1.98 3.21
N GLY A 55 1.02 0.66 3.13
CA GLY A 55 1.96 -0.23 2.46
C GLY A 55 2.21 0.14 1.00
N ALA A 56 1.17 0.51 0.24
CA ALA A 56 1.31 0.96 -1.14
C ALA A 56 2.21 2.20 -1.25
N VAL A 57 1.91 3.24 -0.45
CA VAL A 57 2.67 4.49 -0.44
C VAL A 57 4.12 4.27 0.01
N LEU A 58 4.34 3.38 0.98
CA LEU A 58 5.69 3.04 1.43
C LEU A 58 6.49 2.30 0.34
N CYS A 59 5.85 1.44 -0.47
CA CYS A 59 6.47 0.86 -1.66
C CYS A 59 6.89 1.95 -2.66
N ASP A 60 6.00 2.90 -2.95
CA ASP A 60 6.24 4.00 -3.90
C ASP A 60 7.33 4.97 -3.42
N LEU A 61 7.56 5.04 -2.11
CA LEU A 61 8.65 5.77 -1.46
C LEU A 61 9.94 4.94 -1.30
N HIS A 62 9.98 3.70 -1.81
CA HIS A 62 11.08 2.75 -1.63
C HIS A 62 11.40 2.37 -0.18
N LEU A 63 10.47 2.60 0.75
CA LEU A 63 10.56 2.22 2.17
C LEU A 63 10.08 0.78 2.38
N ARG A 64 10.76 -0.17 1.72
CA ARG A 64 10.29 -1.55 1.57
C ARG A 64 10.13 -2.31 2.89
N ALA A 65 11.00 -2.07 3.87
CA ALA A 65 10.92 -2.73 5.18
C ALA A 65 9.64 -2.35 5.93
N ASP A 66 9.32 -1.06 5.96
CA ASP A 66 8.10 -0.53 6.59
C ASP A 66 6.85 -0.98 5.83
N ALA A 67 6.91 -0.98 4.48
CA ALA A 67 5.83 -1.49 3.64
C ALA A 67 5.52 -2.95 3.98
N ARG A 68 6.56 -3.80 4.02
CA ARG A 68 6.43 -5.22 4.37
C ARG A 68 5.82 -5.40 5.75
N ALA A 69 6.22 -4.60 6.74
CA ALA A 69 5.66 -4.66 8.09
C ALA A 69 4.15 -4.34 8.10
N CYS A 70 3.74 -3.25 7.43
CA CYS A 70 2.32 -2.86 7.33
C CYS A 70 1.48 -3.93 6.64
N LEU A 71 1.97 -4.47 5.52
CA LEU A 71 1.23 -5.41 4.69
C LEU A 71 1.17 -6.81 5.31
N THR A 72 2.25 -7.24 5.98
CA THR A 72 2.23 -8.46 6.79
C THR A 72 1.21 -8.32 7.92
N ARG A 73 1.18 -7.16 8.58
CA ARG A 73 0.21 -6.88 9.64
C ARG A 73 -1.24 -6.91 9.13
N ALA A 74 -1.50 -6.37 7.94
CA ALA A 74 -2.82 -6.44 7.31
C ALA A 74 -3.25 -7.91 7.08
N ILE A 75 -2.35 -8.77 6.60
CA ILE A 75 -2.60 -10.20 6.41
C ILE A 75 -2.86 -10.91 7.75
N GLU A 76 -2.08 -10.64 8.79
CA GLU A 76 -2.30 -11.19 10.13
C GLU A 76 -3.65 -10.78 10.74
N LEU A 77 -4.15 -9.61 10.38
CA LEU A 77 -5.46 -9.10 10.77
C LEU A 77 -6.61 -9.64 9.91
N GLY A 78 -6.30 -10.49 8.93
CA GLY A 78 -7.29 -11.18 8.11
C GLY A 78 -7.59 -10.50 6.77
N SER A 79 -6.65 -9.73 6.21
CA SER A 79 -6.86 -9.11 4.89
C SER A 79 -7.22 -10.15 3.82
N THR A 80 -8.31 -9.87 3.11
CA THR A 80 -8.74 -10.57 1.90
C THR A 80 -8.71 -9.63 0.68
N ASP A 81 -7.96 -8.53 0.76
CA ASP A 81 -7.85 -7.56 -0.32
C ASP A 81 -6.66 -7.89 -1.22
N ARG A 82 -6.92 -8.10 -2.51
CA ARG A 82 -5.91 -8.39 -3.55
C ARG A 82 -4.75 -7.40 -3.52
N ASN A 83 -5.04 -6.11 -3.30
CA ASN A 83 -4.01 -5.06 -3.29
C ASN A 83 -2.98 -5.28 -2.17
N THR A 84 -3.40 -5.86 -1.04
CA THR A 84 -2.49 -6.20 0.07
C THR A 84 -1.39 -7.16 -0.37
N PHE A 85 -1.77 -8.22 -1.10
CA PHE A 85 -0.84 -9.25 -1.56
C PHE A 85 0.05 -8.75 -2.68
N PHE A 86 -0.50 -7.96 -3.61
CA PHE A 86 0.28 -7.32 -4.67
C PHE A 86 1.32 -6.36 -4.07
N ASN A 87 0.92 -5.50 -3.15
CA ASN A 87 1.84 -4.54 -2.53
C ASN A 87 2.92 -5.26 -1.72
N LEU A 88 2.60 -6.40 -1.08
CA LEU A 88 3.59 -7.17 -0.33
C LEU A 88 4.59 -7.83 -1.27
N PHE A 89 4.13 -8.33 -2.42
CA PHE A 89 5.01 -8.80 -3.49
C PHE A 89 5.99 -7.69 -3.91
N VAL A 90 5.52 -6.47 -4.18
CA VAL A 90 6.38 -5.33 -4.52
C VAL A 90 7.38 -5.02 -3.40
N ALA A 91 6.96 -5.03 -2.14
CA ALA A 91 7.84 -4.80 -0.99
C ALA A 91 8.94 -5.88 -0.84
N MET A 92 8.74 -7.07 -1.39
CA MET A 92 9.65 -8.21 -1.26
C MET A 92 10.74 -8.30 -2.34
N LEU A 93 10.61 -7.57 -3.45
CA LEU A 93 11.45 -7.75 -4.64
C LEU A 93 12.97 -7.59 -4.42
N ASP A 94 13.41 -6.74 -3.49
CA ASP A 94 14.85 -6.48 -3.28
C ASP A 94 15.51 -7.39 -2.23
N HIS A 95 14.71 -8.07 -1.40
CA HIS A 95 15.21 -8.73 -0.18
C HIS A 95 14.71 -10.16 0.05
N SER A 96 13.84 -10.67 -0.82
CA SER A 96 13.31 -12.03 -0.72
C SER A 96 13.69 -12.83 -1.97
N THR A 97 13.62 -14.15 -1.87
CA THR A 97 13.70 -14.95 -3.08
C THR A 97 12.50 -14.64 -3.97
N MET A 98 12.72 -14.62 -5.28
CA MET A 98 11.65 -14.37 -6.24
C MET A 98 10.53 -15.44 -6.14
N GLU A 99 10.86 -16.65 -5.68
CA GLU A 99 9.88 -17.70 -5.42
C GLU A 99 8.93 -17.36 -4.25
N GLU A 100 9.47 -16.89 -3.11
CA GLU A 100 8.67 -16.44 -1.97
C GLU A 100 7.76 -15.26 -2.33
N ALA A 101 8.30 -14.28 -3.06
CA ALA A 101 7.53 -13.13 -3.51
C ALA A 101 6.35 -13.57 -4.41
N ARG A 102 6.61 -14.47 -5.37
CA ARG A 102 5.55 -15.01 -6.24
C ARG A 102 4.51 -15.83 -5.48
N ALA A 103 4.91 -16.57 -4.44
CA ALA A 103 3.96 -17.31 -3.60
C ALA A 103 3.01 -16.35 -2.86
N VAL A 104 3.50 -15.18 -2.41
CA VAL A 104 2.64 -14.14 -1.82
C VAL A 104 1.67 -13.58 -2.85
N LEU A 105 2.15 -13.21 -4.04
CA LEU A 105 1.30 -12.69 -5.11
C LEU A 105 0.20 -13.69 -5.48
N ALA A 106 0.55 -14.98 -5.61
CA ALA A 106 -0.38 -16.06 -5.94
C ALA A 106 -1.51 -16.25 -4.91
N ARG A 107 -1.30 -15.91 -3.63
CA ARG A 107 -2.36 -15.95 -2.62
C ARG A 107 -3.44 -14.90 -2.85
N GLY A 108 -3.09 -13.78 -3.49
CA GLY A 108 -4.01 -12.67 -3.75
C GLY A 108 -4.75 -12.74 -5.08
N THR A 109 -4.33 -13.58 -6.04
CA THR A 109 -4.84 -13.55 -7.42
C THR A 109 -6.32 -13.89 -7.56
N ALA A 110 -6.87 -14.68 -6.64
CA ALA A 110 -8.28 -15.05 -6.60
C ALA A 110 -9.15 -14.08 -5.77
N LEU A 111 -8.55 -13.02 -5.20
CA LEU A 111 -9.24 -12.07 -4.33
C LEU A 111 -9.69 -10.83 -5.11
N ASP A 112 -10.72 -10.18 -4.57
CA ASP A 112 -11.17 -8.87 -5.03
C ASP A 112 -10.33 -7.75 -4.41
N ALA A 113 -10.21 -6.65 -5.14
CA ALA A 113 -9.60 -5.44 -4.62
C ALA A 113 -10.67 -4.59 -3.92
N ASP A 114 -10.35 -4.09 -2.74
CA ASP A 114 -11.21 -3.10 -2.07
C ASP A 114 -11.19 -1.77 -2.87
N PRO A 115 -12.34 -1.16 -3.19
CA PRO A 115 -12.39 0.12 -3.90
C PRO A 115 -11.61 1.26 -3.22
N ALA A 116 -11.47 1.22 -1.90
CA ALA A 116 -10.75 2.22 -1.12
C ALA A 116 -9.22 2.07 -1.24
N THR A 117 -8.71 0.87 -1.53
CA THR A 117 -7.26 0.60 -1.60
C THR A 117 -6.74 0.72 -3.04
N TRP A 118 -5.42 0.56 -3.22
CA TRP A 118 -4.76 0.60 -4.52
C TRP A 118 -3.45 -0.20 -4.52
N GLU A 119 -3.02 -0.57 -5.71
CA GLU A 119 -1.71 -1.18 -5.96
C GLU A 119 -0.62 -0.10 -5.92
N ALA A 120 0.53 -0.43 -5.33
CA ALA A 120 1.75 0.35 -5.43
C ALA A 120 2.13 0.47 -6.91
N TYR A 121 2.71 1.60 -7.29
CA TYR A 121 3.29 1.74 -8.61
C TYR A 121 4.45 0.74 -8.77
N PHE A 122 4.37 -0.04 -9.83
CA PHE A 122 5.38 -1.02 -10.18
C PHE A 122 5.60 -0.96 -11.68
N ASP A 123 6.80 -0.58 -12.10
CA ASP A 123 7.22 -0.67 -13.49
C ASP A 123 7.81 -2.07 -13.76
N PRO A 124 7.07 -2.97 -14.44
CA PRO A 124 7.55 -4.31 -14.74
C PRO A 124 8.74 -4.31 -15.72
N HIS A 125 9.06 -3.19 -16.36
CA HIS A 125 10.17 -3.06 -17.32
C HIS A 125 11.45 -2.49 -16.71
N ALA A 126 11.43 -2.06 -15.44
CA ALA A 126 12.59 -1.47 -14.76
C ALA A 126 13.46 -2.47 -13.98
N MET A 127 13.20 -3.78 -14.09
CA MET A 127 13.98 -4.86 -13.44
C MET A 127 15.03 -5.49 -14.36
#